data_AF-A0A0F8WL27-F1
#
_entry.id   AF-A0A0F8WL27-F1
#
_cell.length_a   1.000
_cell.length_b   1.000
_cell.length_c   1.000
_cell.angle_alpha   90.00
_cell.angle_beta   90.00
_cell.angle_gamma   90.00
#
_symmetry.space_group_name_H-M   'P 1'
#
loop_
_entity.id
_entity.type
_entity.pdbx_description
1 polymer ?
#
loop_
_entity_poly.entity_id
_entity_poly.type
_entity_poly.pdbx_seq_one_letter_code
_entity_poly.pdbx_strand_id
1 'polypeptide(L)'
;MPKGDIGSVIETKDIVSNNFHTTYNCIKLADGFYMMGYKDNDSDGHVVTFGITESTGDITGTIDDWEFANGDTTNSVKIIKISGTMYAVVYSRSQAADRIDVRTFTVSDVGVITQSFIEALILPVTNDEPQFGSDIIHISGDVYA
;
A
#
# COMPACT_ATOMS: atom_id res chain seq x y z
N MET A 1 -9.15 -8.82 33.15
CA MET A 1 -8.89 -9.25 31.76
C MET A 1 -7.38 -9.38 31.60
N PRO A 2 -6.83 -10.46 31.03
CA PRO A 2 -5.40 -10.52 30.76
C PRO A 2 -5.07 -9.46 29.71
N LYS A 3 -4.09 -8.60 30.01
CA LYS A 3 -3.53 -7.66 29.05
C LYS A 3 -2.67 -8.48 28.09
N GLY A 4 -2.98 -8.47 26.79
CA GLY A 4 -2.17 -9.17 25.81
C GLY A 4 -0.72 -8.68 25.91
N ASP A 5 0.20 -9.62 26.15
CA ASP A 5 1.63 -9.37 26.13
C ASP A 5 2.14 -9.70 24.72
N ILE A 6 2.76 -8.72 24.07
CA ILE A 6 3.32 -8.85 22.72
C ILE A 6 4.81 -9.29 22.76
N GLY A 7 5.36 -9.50 23.96
CA GLY A 7 6.79 -9.78 24.14
C GLY A 7 7.67 -8.57 23.82
N SER A 8 8.95 -8.82 23.59
CA SER A 8 9.93 -7.80 23.17
C SER A 8 9.83 -7.51 21.68
N VAL A 9 9.93 -6.22 21.32
CA VAL A 9 10.17 -5.80 19.94
C VAL A 9 11.53 -6.35 19.50
N ILE A 10 11.55 -7.12 18.40
CA ILE A 10 12.76 -7.73 17.84
C ILE A 10 13.63 -6.65 17.18
N GLU A 11 13.03 -5.87 16.28
CA GLU A 11 13.70 -4.77 15.58
C GLU A 11 12.69 -3.66 15.27
N THR A 12 13.18 -2.41 15.27
CA THR A 12 12.50 -1.26 14.71
C THR A 12 13.40 -0.65 13.64
N LYS A 13 12.86 -0.43 12.45
CA LYS A 13 13.56 0.22 11.35
C LYS A 13 12.63 1.17 10.63
N ASP A 14 13.13 2.38 10.37
CA ASP A 14 12.43 3.33 9.52
C ASP A 14 12.57 2.86 8.07
N ILE A 15 11.49 2.31 7.52
CA ILE A 15 11.41 1.92 6.10
C ILE A 15 11.18 3.14 5.23
N VAL A 16 10.38 4.10 5.73
CA VAL A 16 10.08 5.37 5.10
C VAL A 16 10.05 6.46 6.18
N SER A 17 10.59 7.64 5.87
CA SER A 17 10.51 8.79 6.77
C SER A 17 9.33 9.67 6.38
N ASN A 18 8.16 9.40 6.96
CA ASN A 18 6.97 10.24 6.79
C ASN A 18 6.41 10.69 8.15
N ASN A 19 6.06 11.97 8.24
CA ASN A 19 5.52 12.58 9.45
C ASN A 19 3.97 12.54 9.47
N PHE A 20 3.34 11.94 8.45
CA PHE A 20 1.89 11.81 8.36
C PHE A 20 1.44 10.43 8.84
N HIS A 21 0.82 10.40 10.03
CA HIS A 21 0.29 9.20 10.68
C HIS A 21 -0.95 8.55 10.01
N THR A 22 -1.21 8.84 8.73
CA THR A 22 -2.59 8.77 8.24
C THR A 22 -2.92 7.54 7.42
N THR A 23 -1.96 6.93 6.71
CA THR A 23 -2.27 5.78 5.83
C THR A 23 -1.07 4.86 5.65
N TYR A 24 -1.17 3.65 6.19
CA TYR A 24 -0.29 2.54 5.82
C TYR A 24 -1.14 1.30 5.55
N ASN A 25 -0.80 0.58 4.49
CA ASN A 25 -1.33 -0.75 4.23
C ASN A 25 -0.17 -1.66 3.85
N CYS A 26 0.10 -2.68 4.66
CA CYS A 26 1.20 -3.61 4.45
C CYS A 26 0.66 -5.00 4.12
N ILE A 27 1.20 -5.62 3.08
CA ILE A 27 0.84 -6.98 2.65
C ILE A 27 2.10 -7.82 2.40
N LYS A 28 1.99 -9.13 2.61
CA LYS A 28 3.05 -10.09 2.27
C LYS A 28 3.05 -10.35 0.75
N LEU A 29 4.22 -10.33 0.14
CA LEU A 29 4.43 -10.64 -1.28
C LEU A 29 4.69 -12.14 -1.48
N ALA A 30 5.73 -12.61 -0.78
CA ALA A 30 6.28 -13.96 -0.71
C ALA A 30 7.03 -14.12 0.62
N ASP A 31 7.62 -15.29 0.87
CA ASP A 31 8.34 -15.56 2.12
C ASP A 31 9.49 -14.58 2.34
N GLY A 32 9.39 -13.83 3.44
CA GLY A 32 10.34 -12.79 3.82
C GLY A 32 10.27 -11.48 3.01
N PHE A 33 9.28 -11.29 2.14
CA PHE A 33 9.13 -10.07 1.33
C PHE A 33 7.76 -9.43 1.52
N TYR A 34 7.76 -8.11 1.71
CA TYR A 34 6.58 -7.32 2.04
C TYR A 34 6.51 -6.07 1.17
N MET A 35 5.29 -5.56 0.99
CA MET A 35 5.02 -4.28 0.35
C MET A 35 4.13 -3.45 1.25
N MET A 36 4.41 -2.16 1.31
CA MET A 36 3.61 -1.18 2.01
C MET A 36 3.22 -0.04 1.09
N GLY A 37 1.92 0.24 1.02
CA GLY A 37 1.38 1.46 0.43
C GLY A 37 1.27 2.53 1.49
N TYR A 38 1.70 3.75 1.17
CA TYR A 38 1.66 4.87 2.09
C TYR A 38 1.51 6.20 1.36
N LYS A 39 1.27 7.24 2.16
CA LYS A 39 1.30 8.62 1.74
C LYS A 39 2.51 9.32 2.35
N ASP A 40 3.25 10.07 1.56
CA ASP A 40 4.41 10.81 2.04
C ASP A 40 4.04 12.21 2.59
N ASN A 41 5.05 13.06 2.77
CA ASN A 41 4.87 14.40 3.32
C ASN A 41 4.28 15.41 2.35
N ASP A 42 4.43 15.17 1.04
CA ASP A 42 3.90 15.98 -0.04
C ASP A 42 2.56 15.42 -0.52
N SER A 43 1.91 14.61 0.33
CA SER A 43 0.65 13.91 0.07
C SER A 43 0.62 13.07 -1.22
N ASP A 44 1.80 12.63 -1.67
CA ASP A 44 1.98 11.76 -2.81
C ASP A 44 1.78 10.30 -2.41
N GLY A 45 1.32 9.50 -3.38
CA GLY A 45 1.02 8.08 -3.18
C GLY A 45 2.25 7.24 -3.53
N HIS A 46 2.65 6.40 -2.58
CA HIS A 46 3.85 5.57 -2.70
C HIS A 46 3.58 4.09 -2.42
N VAL A 47 4.37 3.23 -3.07
CA VAL A 47 4.53 1.83 -2.71
C VAL A 47 6.00 1.51 -2.49
N VAL A 48 6.32 0.96 -1.32
CA VAL A 48 7.68 0.54 -0.95
C VAL A 48 7.71 -0.96 -0.67
N THR A 49 8.77 -1.65 -1.07
CA THR A 49 9.01 -3.05 -0.72
C THR A 49 10.20 -3.19 0.21
N PHE A 50 10.15 -4.18 1.09
CA PHE A 50 11.20 -4.45 2.05
C PHE A 50 11.18 -5.92 2.48
N GLY A 51 12.29 -6.38 3.05
CA GLY A 51 12.39 -7.75 3.56
C GLY A 51 12.27 -7.84 5.08
N ILE A 52 11.74 -8.98 5.55
CA ILE A 52 11.81 -9.41 6.94
C ILE A 52 12.34 -10.85 6.95
N THR A 53 13.40 -11.12 7.69
CA THR A 53 13.94 -12.48 7.83
C THR A 53 13.01 -13.31 8.70
N GLU A 54 12.24 -14.23 8.13
CA GLU A 54 11.16 -14.91 8.88
C GLU A 54 11.63 -15.74 10.09
N SER A 55 12.89 -16.20 10.07
CA SER A 55 13.46 -16.97 11.17
C SER A 55 13.90 -16.13 12.37
N THR A 56 14.25 -14.86 12.16
CA THR A 56 14.79 -13.97 13.19
C THR A 56 13.94 -12.75 13.48
N GLY A 57 13.10 -12.34 12.52
CA GLY A 57 12.30 -11.12 12.56
C GLY A 57 13.05 -9.86 12.09
N ASP A 58 14.29 -10.00 11.60
CA ASP A 58 15.12 -8.85 11.24
C ASP A 58 14.64 -8.18 9.94
N ILE A 59 14.53 -6.85 9.94
CA ILE A 59 14.07 -6.02 8.82
C ILE A 59 15.27 -5.67 7.92
N THR A 60 15.38 -6.34 6.79
CA THR A 60 16.54 -6.23 5.89
C THR A 60 16.62 -4.87 5.17
N GLY A 61 15.52 -4.10 5.19
CA GLY A 61 15.43 -2.73 4.66
C GLY A 61 14.73 -2.65 3.31
N THR A 62 14.70 -1.44 2.75
CA THR A 62 14.04 -1.12 1.49
C THR A 62 14.71 -1.84 0.31
N ILE A 63 13.89 -2.46 -0.52
CA ILE A 63 14.29 -3.15 -1.75
C ILE A 63 14.02 -2.25 -2.97
N ASP A 64 12.81 -1.69 -3.04
CA ASP A 64 12.37 -0.80 -4.12
C ASP A 64 11.31 0.18 -3.58
N ASP A 65 11.16 1.32 -4.24
CA ASP A 65 10.23 2.39 -3.86
C ASP A 65 9.73 3.10 -5.12
N TRP A 66 8.42 3.36 -5.16
CA TRP A 66 7.77 4.01 -6.29
C TRP A 66 6.70 5.00 -5.85
N GLU A 67 6.96 6.27 -6.17
CA GLU A 67 5.97 7.33 -6.19
C GLU A 67 5.04 7.18 -7.41
N PHE A 68 3.86 6.60 -7.20
CA PHE A 68 2.92 6.28 -8.27
C PHE A 68 1.90 7.39 -8.54
N ALA A 69 1.72 8.33 -7.61
CA ALA A 69 0.80 9.44 -7.72
C ALA A 69 1.41 10.72 -7.14
N ASN A 70 1.67 11.69 -8.01
CA ASN A 70 2.26 12.98 -7.66
C ASN A 70 1.21 14.09 -7.49
N GLY A 71 1.61 15.19 -6.85
CA GLY A 71 0.89 16.47 -6.77
C GLY A 71 -0.12 16.57 -5.61
N ASP A 72 0.24 16.12 -4.42
CA ASP A 72 -0.60 16.16 -3.22
C ASP A 72 -1.87 15.31 -3.32
N THR A 73 -1.92 14.33 -4.21
CA THR A 73 -3.19 13.72 -4.62
C THR A 73 -3.54 12.41 -3.92
N THR A 74 -3.10 12.15 -2.69
CA THR A 74 -3.44 10.88 -2.03
C THR A 74 -4.00 11.08 -0.63
N ASN A 75 -5.12 10.45 -0.29
CA ASN A 75 -5.72 10.49 1.05
C ASN A 75 -5.87 9.12 1.71
N SER A 76 -5.87 8.06 0.91
CA SER A 76 -5.90 6.67 1.37
C SER A 76 -5.16 5.81 0.36
N VAL A 77 -4.40 4.81 0.83
CA VAL A 77 -3.72 3.84 -0.03
C VAL A 77 -4.03 2.45 0.51
N LYS A 78 -4.60 1.60 -0.34
CA LYS A 78 -4.87 0.19 -0.06
C LYS A 78 -4.34 -0.66 -1.19
N ILE A 79 -3.73 -1.78 -0.83
CA ILE A 79 -3.13 -2.72 -1.77
C ILE A 79 -3.75 -4.08 -1.54
N ILE A 80 -4.03 -4.79 -2.63
CA ILE A 80 -4.41 -6.19 -2.59
C ILE A 80 -3.65 -6.98 -3.65
N LYS A 81 -3.29 -8.21 -3.29
CA LYS A 81 -2.75 -9.19 -4.25
C LYS A 81 -3.91 -9.73 -5.08
N ILE A 82 -3.79 -9.64 -6.41
CA ILE A 82 -4.78 -10.17 -7.35
C ILE A 82 -4.44 -11.63 -7.65
N SER A 83 -3.28 -11.87 -8.25
CA SER A 83 -2.75 -13.20 -8.56
C SER A 83 -1.26 -13.13 -8.88
N GLY A 84 -0.49 -14.16 -8.55
CA GLY A 84 0.95 -14.21 -8.86
C GLY A 84 1.69 -12.93 -8.45
N THR A 85 2.27 -12.23 -9.42
CA THR A 85 2.98 -10.95 -9.24
C THR A 85 2.10 -9.71 -9.47
N MET A 86 0.79 -9.87 -9.67
CA MET A 86 -0.14 -8.78 -9.96
C MET A 86 -0.84 -8.28 -8.70
N TYR A 87 -0.86 -6.95 -8.56
CA TYR A 87 -1.46 -6.25 -7.44
C TYR A 87 -2.35 -5.12 -7.94
N ALA A 88 -3.34 -4.76 -7.13
CA ALA A 88 -4.11 -3.54 -7.31
C ALA A 88 -3.81 -2.58 -6.16
N VAL A 89 -3.68 -1.30 -6.49
CA VAL A 89 -3.71 -0.19 -5.53
C VAL A 89 -5.01 0.59 -5.72
N VAL A 90 -5.67 0.87 -4.61
CA VAL A 90 -6.85 1.73 -4.54
C VAL A 90 -6.51 2.94 -3.70
N TYR A 91 -6.74 4.12 -4.26
CA TYR A 91 -6.47 5.37 -3.59
C TYR A 91 -7.44 6.47 -3.97
N SER A 92 -7.72 7.33 -3.01
CA SER A 92 -8.52 8.55 -3.20
C SER A 92 -7.63 9.76 -3.40
N ARG A 93 -8.08 10.71 -4.22
CA ARG A 93 -7.33 11.94 -4.47
C ARG A 93 -7.73 13.09 -3.58
N SER A 94 -6.75 13.71 -2.91
CA SER A 94 -7.03 14.79 -1.96
C SER A 94 -7.68 16.01 -2.61
N GLN A 95 -7.24 16.34 -3.83
CA GLN A 95 -7.71 17.50 -4.61
C GLN A 95 -8.87 17.17 -5.57
N ALA A 96 -9.18 15.89 -5.76
CA ALA A 96 -10.26 15.43 -6.62
C ALA A 96 -11.20 14.57 -5.78
N ALA A 97 -12.04 15.26 -5.00
CA ALA A 97 -13.05 14.67 -4.13
C ALA A 97 -14.11 13.86 -4.90
N ASP A 98 -14.08 13.89 -6.23
CA ASP A 98 -15.05 13.28 -7.13
C ASP A 98 -14.65 11.90 -7.65
N ARG A 99 -13.50 11.34 -7.22
CA ARG A 99 -13.11 9.99 -7.66
C ARG A 99 -12.23 9.15 -6.73
N ILE A 100 -12.30 7.84 -6.94
CA ILE A 100 -11.36 6.83 -6.44
C ILE A 100 -10.64 6.21 -7.64
N ASP A 101 -9.32 6.14 -7.58
CA ASP A 101 -8.47 5.51 -8.60
C ASP A 101 -8.19 4.05 -8.17
N VAL A 102 -8.46 3.10 -9.06
CA VAL A 102 -8.05 1.69 -8.95
C VAL A 102 -7.04 1.43 -10.07
N ARG A 103 -5.82 1.04 -9.71
CA ARG A 103 -4.73 0.82 -10.68
C ARG A 103 -4.09 -0.53 -10.44
N THR A 104 -3.73 -1.24 -11.51
CA THR A 104 -2.99 -2.51 -11.39
C THR A 104 -1.55 -2.36 -11.83
N PHE A 105 -0.66 -3.09 -11.17
CA PHE A 105 0.78 -3.10 -11.44
C PHE A 105 1.36 -4.45 -11.03
N THR A 106 2.64 -4.68 -11.34
CA THR A 106 3.34 -5.91 -10.98
C THR A 106 4.47 -5.67 -10.00
N VAL A 107 4.64 -6.60 -9.06
CA VAL A 107 5.78 -6.68 -8.14
C VAL A 107 6.29 -8.10 -8.15
N SER A 108 7.59 -8.29 -8.38
CA SER A 108 8.23 -9.60 -8.32
C SER A 108 8.19 -10.19 -6.91
N ASP A 109 8.36 -11.50 -6.78
CA ASP A 109 8.38 -12.18 -5.48
C ASP A 109 9.53 -11.72 -4.57
N VAL A 110 10.57 -11.09 -5.14
CA VAL A 110 11.71 -10.52 -4.41
C VAL A 110 11.61 -9.00 -4.23
N GLY A 111 10.44 -8.40 -4.50
CA GLY A 111 10.16 -7.00 -4.17
C GLY A 111 10.44 -5.96 -5.27
N VAL A 112 10.94 -6.34 -6.45
CA VAL A 112 11.13 -5.38 -7.56
C VAL A 112 9.78 -4.94 -8.13
N ILE A 113 9.54 -3.63 -8.20
CA ILE A 113 8.29 -3.00 -8.63
C ILE A 113 8.38 -2.67 -10.12
N THR A 114 7.34 -3.00 -10.87
CA THR A 114 7.16 -2.46 -12.23
C THR A 114 6.56 -1.07 -12.07
N GLN A 115 7.38 -0.04 -12.21
CA GLN A 115 7.02 1.37 -11.97
C GLN A 115 6.16 1.97 -13.10
N SER A 116 5.12 1.24 -13.47
CA SER A 116 4.10 1.67 -14.42
C SER A 116 2.80 0.92 -14.15
N PHE A 117 1.68 1.61 -14.33
CA PHE A 117 0.39 0.97 -14.27
C PHE A 117 0.09 0.20 -15.56
N ILE A 118 -0.50 -0.96 -15.40
CA ILE A 118 -1.01 -1.81 -16.49
C ILE A 118 -2.39 -1.33 -16.92
N GLU A 119 -3.26 -1.08 -15.95
CA GLU A 119 -4.66 -0.72 -16.18
C GLU A 119 -5.14 0.29 -15.14
N ALA A 120 -6.21 1.01 -15.48
CA ALA A 120 -6.79 2.06 -14.68
C ALA A 120 -8.31 2.08 -14.75
N LEU A 121 -8.94 2.00 -13.58
CA LEU A 121 -10.35 2.25 -13.40
C LEU A 121 -10.54 3.45 -12.49
N ILE A 122 -11.34 4.41 -12.94
CA ILE A 122 -11.76 5.56 -12.14
C ILE A 122 -13.19 5.32 -11.70
N LEU A 123 -13.41 5.22 -10.40
CA LEU A 123 -14.74 5.13 -9.81
C LEU A 123 -15.18 6.56 -9.44
N PRO A 124 -16.23 7.09 -10.09
CA PRO A 124 -16.75 8.40 -9.71
C PRO A 124 -17.38 8.31 -8.32
N VAL A 125 -17.17 9.33 -7.50
CA VAL A 125 -17.90 9.51 -6.25
C VAL A 125 -18.76 10.76 -6.35
N THR A 126 -19.94 10.72 -5.72
CA THR A 126 -20.96 11.75 -5.87
C THR A 126 -20.99 12.75 -4.71
N ASN A 127 -20.02 12.67 -3.79
CA ASN A 127 -19.91 13.57 -2.67
C ASN A 127 -18.87 14.65 -2.95
N ASP A 128 -19.15 15.88 -2.55
CA ASP A 128 -18.21 17.00 -2.66
C ASP A 128 -17.12 16.99 -1.57
N GLU A 129 -17.07 15.92 -0.76
CA GLU A 129 -16.15 15.79 0.38
C GLU A 129 -15.01 14.81 0.06
N PRO A 130 -13.77 15.11 0.47
CA PRO A 130 -12.64 14.22 0.22
C PRO A 130 -12.88 12.83 0.81
N GLN A 131 -12.66 11.80 0.01
CA GLN A 131 -12.76 10.40 0.44
C GLN A 131 -11.53 10.04 1.27
N PHE A 132 -11.69 9.79 2.56
CA PHE A 132 -10.58 9.43 3.47
C PHE A 132 -10.44 7.93 3.73
N GLY A 133 -11.30 7.10 3.13
CA GLY A 133 -11.30 5.66 3.35
C GLY A 133 -11.77 4.90 2.14
N SER A 134 -10.93 4.78 1.11
CA SER A 134 -11.11 3.70 0.15
C SER A 134 -10.61 2.40 0.74
N ASP A 135 -11.31 1.30 0.44
CA ASP A 135 -10.85 -0.06 0.72
C ASP A 135 -11.01 -0.93 -0.51
N ILE A 136 -10.33 -2.06 -0.50
CA ILE A 136 -10.53 -3.13 -1.48
C ILE A 136 -10.44 -4.47 -0.78
N ILE A 137 -11.48 -5.27 -0.94
CA ILE A 137 -11.58 -6.60 -0.35
C ILE A 137 -11.81 -7.65 -1.43
N HIS A 138 -11.08 -8.76 -1.33
CA HIS A 138 -11.34 -9.93 -2.17
C HIS A 138 -12.51 -10.70 -1.58
N ILE A 139 -13.55 -10.92 -2.39
CA ILE A 139 -14.74 -11.67 -1.99
C ILE A 139 -14.61 -13.13 -2.39
N SER A 140 -14.43 -13.39 -3.70
CA SER A 140 -14.30 -14.74 -4.26
C SER A 140 -13.95 -14.69 -5.74
N GLY A 141 -13.15 -15.63 -6.24
CA GLY A 141 -12.81 -15.69 -7.67
C GLY A 141 -12.22 -14.37 -8.15
N ASP A 142 -12.82 -13.76 -9.17
CA ASP A 142 -12.44 -12.44 -9.69
C ASP A 142 -13.33 -11.29 -9.17
N VAL A 143 -14.02 -11.51 -8.03
CA VAL A 143 -14.94 -10.55 -7.42
C VAL A 143 -14.28 -9.82 -6.25
N TYR A 144 -14.30 -8.50 -6.33
CA TYR A 144 -13.77 -7.57 -5.33
C TYR A 144 -14.85 -6.56 -4.94
N ALA A 145 -14.76 -6.00 -3.73
CA ALA A 145 -15.64 -4.94 -3.23
C ALA A 145 -14.83 -3.79 -2.60
#